data_AF-K1SAT2-F1
#
_entry.id   AF-K1SAT2-F1
#
_cell.length_a   1.000
_cell.length_b   1.000
_cell.length_c   1.000
_cell.angle_alpha   90.00
_cell.angle_beta   90.00
_cell.angle_gamma   90.00
#
_symmetry.space_group_name_H-M   'P 1'
#
loop_
_entity.id
_entity.type
_entity.pdbx_description
1 polymer ?
#
loop_
_entity_poly.entity_id
_entity_poly.type
_entity_poly.pdbx_seq_one_letter_code
_entity_poly.pdbx_strand_id
1 'polypeptide(L)'
;RQAKVSLKQTQFYEQAVQTQVIAGVANMYYTLLMLDRQLQITEGTVEILKKNLETVQAMKDAGIYGTTSAAVEQSRTAYAQVMASLPDIRQSIRETENALCLMLHQPAQSIARGVLEEQQLPTEFSVGIPLQLLSNRPDVKAAEMSLAASYYNTNSARAAFYPQITLSGSGGWTNNSGAGIVNPGKLLASAIGSLTQPLFYRGAACKISSQRHITITDALLGIDTGTQISVNSKRNIKQTAQLMQQAQNSSATEVLSIILHGMQYADYAHKNGLDENKYDILRMLARNVNSSAELIDRLSELSGIMAEHKDDPDSKFTLSTVHSSKGLEYDCVYLLDVIDNVLPCITKDKLNDKEDIKQYEEERRLFYVAVTRAR
;
A
#
# COMPACT_ATOMS: atom_id res chain seq x y z
N ARG A 1 -5.94 0.37 2.62
CA ARG A 1 -4.75 0.81 3.41
C ARG A 1 -3.67 1.42 2.52
N GLN A 2 -3.27 0.74 1.44
CA GLN A 2 -2.37 1.28 0.40
C GLN A 2 -2.76 2.69 -0.08
N ALA A 3 -4.02 2.90 -0.51
CA ALA A 3 -4.47 4.21 -0.98
C ALA A 3 -4.29 5.34 0.05
N LYS A 4 -4.46 5.05 1.35
CA LYS A 4 -4.23 6.02 2.43
C LYS A 4 -2.75 6.37 2.57
N VAL A 5 -1.86 5.39 2.41
CA VAL A 5 -0.41 5.60 2.47
C VAL A 5 0.10 6.36 1.24
N SER A 6 -0.42 6.02 0.05
CA SER A 6 -0.11 6.74 -1.18
C SER A 6 -0.56 8.20 -1.12
N LEU A 7 -1.75 8.48 -0.55
CA LEU A 7 -2.19 9.86 -0.30
C LEU A 7 -1.21 10.61 0.62
N LYS A 8 -0.82 10.00 1.74
CA LYS A 8 0.16 10.59 2.67
C LYS A 8 1.53 10.82 2.02
N GLN A 9 1.98 9.90 1.17
CA GLN A 9 3.21 10.06 0.41
C GLN A 9 3.15 11.32 -0.47
N THR A 10 2.06 11.52 -1.20
CA THR A 10 1.87 12.71 -2.04
C THR A 10 1.84 13.99 -1.21
N GLN A 11 1.17 13.99 -0.05
CA GLN A 11 1.15 15.15 0.86
C GLN A 11 2.54 15.52 1.38
N PHE A 12 3.34 14.53 1.81
CA PHE A 12 4.71 14.80 2.27
C PHE A 12 5.64 15.22 1.12
N TYR A 13 5.42 14.68 -0.08
CA TYR A 13 6.13 15.11 -1.29
C TYR A 13 5.83 16.57 -1.64
N GLU A 14 4.57 16.97 -1.60
CA GLU A 14 4.15 18.37 -1.78
C GLU A 14 4.85 19.29 -0.77
N GLN A 15 4.86 18.91 0.51
CA GLN A 15 5.55 19.69 1.55
C GLN A 15 7.07 19.78 1.32
N ALA A 16 7.70 18.70 0.82
CA ALA A 16 9.13 18.70 0.46
C ALA A 16 9.40 19.68 -0.69
N VAL A 17 8.58 19.64 -1.75
CA VAL A 17 8.69 20.57 -2.89
C VAL A 17 8.45 22.00 -2.44
N GLN A 18 7.44 22.27 -1.61
CA GLN A 18 7.18 23.60 -1.08
C GLN A 18 8.39 24.14 -0.31
N THR A 19 9.01 23.30 0.53
CA THR A 19 10.21 23.68 1.30
C THR A 19 11.38 24.00 0.38
N GLN A 20 11.59 23.17 -0.65
CA GLN A 20 12.63 23.37 -1.66
C GLN A 20 12.43 24.66 -2.45
N VAL A 21 11.19 24.98 -2.83
CA VAL A 21 10.85 26.22 -3.55
C VAL A 21 11.08 27.44 -2.67
N ILE A 22 10.62 27.42 -1.40
CA ILE A 22 10.84 28.53 -0.47
C ILE A 22 12.34 28.78 -0.25
N ALA A 23 13.11 27.72 -0.01
CA ALA A 23 14.55 27.81 0.14
C ALA A 23 15.24 28.30 -1.14
N GLY A 24 14.80 27.83 -2.31
CA GLY A 24 15.30 28.28 -3.61
C GLY A 24 15.06 29.77 -3.85
N VAL A 25 13.84 30.25 -3.59
CA VAL A 25 13.46 31.67 -3.68
C VAL A 25 14.29 32.52 -2.73
N ALA A 26 14.44 32.10 -1.47
CA ALA A 26 15.24 32.82 -0.48
C ALA A 26 16.72 32.92 -0.91
N ASN A 27 17.31 31.80 -1.34
CA ASN A 27 18.69 31.80 -1.83
C ASN A 27 18.87 32.73 -3.03
N MET A 28 18.00 32.67 -4.04
CA MET A 28 18.08 33.55 -5.20
C MET A 28 17.97 35.03 -4.82
N TYR A 29 17.08 35.36 -3.88
CA TYR A 29 16.92 36.73 -3.38
C TYR A 29 18.18 37.23 -2.67
N TYR A 30 18.78 36.43 -1.78
CA TYR A 30 20.03 36.81 -1.11
C TYR A 30 21.22 36.86 -2.09
N THR A 31 21.27 35.99 -3.10
CA THR A 31 22.27 36.08 -4.17
C THR A 31 22.13 37.39 -4.96
N LEU A 32 20.91 37.85 -5.25
CA LEU A 32 20.69 39.15 -5.88
C LEU A 32 21.22 40.32 -5.04
N LEU A 33 20.90 40.33 -3.74
CA LEU A 33 21.42 41.35 -2.81
C LEU A 33 22.95 41.37 -2.77
N MET A 34 23.57 40.18 -2.76
CA MET A 34 25.02 40.03 -2.82
C MET A 34 25.61 40.57 -4.12
N LEU A 35 25.02 40.23 -5.27
CA LEU A 35 25.48 40.69 -6.59
C LEU A 35 25.32 42.19 -6.76
N ASP A 36 24.21 42.78 -6.30
CA ASP A 36 23.99 44.23 -6.30
C ASP A 36 25.07 44.92 -5.47
N ARG A 37 25.39 44.39 -4.29
CA ARG A 37 26.47 44.92 -3.46
C ARG A 37 27.83 44.77 -4.11
N GLN A 38 28.11 43.63 -4.72
CA GLN A 38 29.34 43.38 -5.47
C GLN A 38 29.50 44.38 -6.61
N LEU A 39 28.43 44.64 -7.39
CA LEU A 39 28.43 45.63 -8.45
C LEU A 39 28.80 47.02 -7.91
N GLN A 40 28.17 47.45 -6.82
CA GLN A 40 28.47 48.74 -6.19
C GLN A 40 29.93 48.85 -5.72
N ILE A 41 30.50 47.81 -5.13
CA ILE A 41 31.93 47.78 -4.74
C ILE A 41 32.82 47.90 -5.97
N THR A 42 32.54 47.13 -7.01
CA THR A 42 33.32 47.13 -8.24
C THR A 42 33.24 48.48 -8.95
N GLU A 43 32.08 49.10 -9.04
CA GLU A 43 31.91 50.45 -9.61
C GLU A 43 32.70 51.50 -8.81
N GLY A 44 32.66 51.44 -7.48
CA GLY A 44 33.49 52.30 -6.63
C GLY A 44 35.00 52.07 -6.84
N THR A 45 35.40 50.81 -7.06
CA THR A 45 36.80 50.44 -7.35
C THR A 45 37.25 50.99 -8.70
N VAL A 46 36.39 50.95 -9.72
CA VAL A 46 36.67 51.54 -11.04
C VAL A 46 36.92 53.04 -10.92
N GLU A 47 36.12 53.76 -10.14
CA GLU A 47 36.31 55.20 -9.90
C GLU A 47 37.63 55.52 -9.18
N ILE A 48 38.02 54.70 -8.20
CA ILE A 48 39.31 54.84 -7.51
C ILE A 48 40.48 54.61 -8.49
N LEU A 49 40.42 53.55 -9.30
CA LEU A 49 41.46 53.22 -10.26
C LEU A 49 41.56 54.24 -11.39
N LYS A 50 40.43 54.83 -11.81
CA LYS A 50 40.41 55.94 -12.77
C LYS A 50 41.18 57.14 -12.25
N LYS A 51 40.89 57.57 -11.02
CA LYS A 51 41.60 58.69 -10.37
C LYS A 51 43.09 58.38 -10.19
N ASN A 52 43.43 57.14 -9.86
CA ASN A 52 44.82 56.69 -9.78
C ASN A 52 45.52 56.85 -11.15
N LEU A 53 44.91 56.36 -12.23
CA LEU A 53 45.44 56.48 -13.58
C LEU A 53 45.65 57.96 -13.97
N GLU A 54 44.67 58.81 -13.72
CA GLU A 54 44.77 60.27 -13.96
C GLU A 54 45.93 60.90 -13.17
N THR A 55 46.10 60.49 -11.90
CA THR A 55 47.19 60.97 -11.03
C THR A 55 48.56 60.54 -11.55
N VAL A 56 48.74 59.25 -11.87
CA VAL A 56 50.01 58.71 -12.38
C VAL A 56 50.36 59.33 -13.73
N GLN A 57 49.36 59.57 -14.58
CA GLN A 57 49.53 60.29 -15.85
C GLN A 57 50.01 61.73 -15.62
N ALA A 58 49.37 62.47 -14.72
CA ALA A 58 49.78 63.85 -14.40
C ALA A 58 51.19 63.91 -13.79
N MET A 59 51.56 62.96 -12.91
CA MET A 59 52.91 62.88 -12.34
C MET A 59 53.98 62.61 -13.40
N LYS A 60 53.68 61.75 -14.39
CA LYS A 60 54.56 61.52 -15.54
C LYS A 60 54.72 62.80 -16.36
N ASP A 61 53.60 63.48 -16.68
CA ASP A 61 53.60 64.69 -17.50
C ASP A 61 54.32 65.86 -16.82
N ALA A 62 54.29 65.91 -15.48
CA ALA A 62 55.07 66.83 -14.65
C ALA A 62 56.55 66.44 -14.47
N GLY A 63 56.99 65.30 -15.02
CA GLY A 63 58.38 64.84 -14.94
C GLY A 63 58.84 64.40 -13.55
N ILE A 64 57.92 63.97 -12.67
CA ILE A 64 58.28 63.51 -11.32
C ILE A 64 59.16 62.25 -11.41
N TYR A 65 60.36 62.34 -10.85
CA TYR A 65 61.37 61.27 -10.86
C TYR A 65 60.79 59.95 -10.35
N GLY A 66 60.87 58.90 -11.18
CA GLY A 66 60.34 57.56 -10.85
C GLY A 66 58.99 57.21 -11.48
N THR A 67 58.26 58.17 -12.08
CA THR A 67 57.01 57.88 -12.80
C THR A 67 57.28 57.65 -14.29
N THR A 68 57.29 56.39 -14.71
CA THR A 68 57.59 56.01 -16.10
C THR A 68 56.33 55.75 -16.92
N SER A 69 56.45 55.73 -18.25
CA SER A 69 55.34 55.27 -19.13
C SER A 69 54.86 53.86 -18.77
N ALA A 70 55.74 52.99 -18.24
CA ALA A 70 55.35 51.66 -17.79
C ALA A 70 54.40 51.71 -16.57
N ALA A 71 54.61 52.65 -15.64
CA ALA A 71 53.72 52.83 -14.48
C ALA A 71 52.31 53.30 -14.91
N VAL A 72 52.23 54.19 -15.90
CA VAL A 72 50.96 54.61 -16.51
C VAL A 72 50.24 53.41 -17.14
N GLU A 73 50.94 52.62 -17.96
CA GLU A 73 50.33 51.48 -18.64
C GLU A 73 49.93 50.35 -17.68
N GLN A 74 50.65 50.15 -16.58
CA GLN A 74 50.23 49.25 -15.50
C GLN A 74 48.93 49.74 -14.84
N SER A 75 48.83 51.02 -14.49
CA SER A 75 47.61 51.60 -13.93
C SER A 75 46.44 51.53 -14.91
N ARG A 76 46.68 51.78 -16.20
CA ARG A 76 45.69 51.65 -17.29
C ARG A 76 45.18 50.22 -17.40
N THR A 77 46.09 49.25 -17.32
CA THR A 77 45.74 47.82 -17.39
C THR A 77 44.88 47.41 -16.20
N ALA A 78 45.25 47.81 -14.98
CA ALA A 78 44.46 47.52 -13.77
C ALA A 78 43.05 48.13 -13.84
N TYR A 79 42.94 49.38 -14.29
CA TYR A 79 41.65 50.03 -14.52
C TYR A 79 40.80 49.28 -15.57
N ALA A 80 41.38 48.98 -16.73
CA ALA A 80 40.68 48.28 -17.81
C ALA A 80 40.23 46.88 -17.39
N GLN A 81 41.04 46.16 -16.60
CA GLN A 81 40.73 44.82 -16.12
C GLN A 81 39.52 44.80 -15.18
N VAL A 82 39.42 45.76 -14.25
CA VAL A 82 38.26 45.85 -13.35
C VAL A 82 37.04 46.39 -14.08
N MET A 83 37.21 47.32 -15.03
CA MET A 83 36.10 47.77 -15.88
C MET A 83 35.51 46.60 -16.70
N ALA A 84 36.37 45.71 -17.19
CA ALA A 84 35.95 44.55 -17.98
C ALA A 84 35.13 43.51 -17.20
N SER A 85 35.15 43.51 -15.86
CA SER A 85 34.35 42.58 -15.05
C SER A 85 32.93 43.09 -14.76
N LEU A 86 32.65 44.39 -14.97
CA LEU A 86 31.31 44.96 -14.73
C LEU A 86 30.20 44.31 -15.59
N PRO A 87 30.40 44.04 -16.90
CA PRO A 87 29.40 43.35 -17.71
C PRO A 87 29.04 41.97 -17.16
N ASP A 88 30.01 41.19 -16.69
CA ASP A 88 29.79 39.84 -16.16
C ASP A 88 28.93 39.87 -14.88
N ILE A 89 29.19 40.84 -14.00
CA ILE A 89 28.37 41.04 -12.78
C ILE A 89 26.95 41.45 -13.16
N ARG A 90 26.78 42.39 -14.11
CA ARG A 90 25.45 42.83 -14.57
C ARG A 90 24.68 41.70 -15.25
N GLN A 91 25.37 40.85 -16.02
CA GLN A 91 24.78 39.65 -16.61
C GLN A 91 24.33 38.68 -15.52
N SER A 92 25.19 38.42 -14.52
CA SER A 92 24.86 37.54 -13.39
C SER A 92 23.62 38.03 -12.63
N ILE A 93 23.47 39.35 -12.43
CA ILE A 93 22.26 39.95 -11.84
C ILE A 93 21.03 39.63 -12.69
N ARG A 94 21.10 39.85 -14.01
CA ARG A 94 19.96 39.60 -14.92
C ARG A 94 19.58 38.13 -14.99
N GLU A 95 20.55 37.22 -15.04
CA GLU A 95 20.29 35.79 -15.04
C GLU A 95 19.63 35.33 -13.74
N THR A 96 20.12 35.84 -12.60
CA THR A 96 19.55 35.54 -11.28
C THR A 96 18.14 36.11 -11.13
N GLU A 97 17.86 37.31 -11.65
CA GLU A 97 16.51 37.89 -11.70
C GLU A 97 15.56 37.02 -12.52
N ASN A 98 15.99 36.61 -13.72
CA ASN A 98 15.17 35.77 -14.59
C ASN A 98 14.88 34.41 -13.96
N ALA A 99 15.86 33.80 -13.30
CA ALA A 99 15.67 32.55 -12.57
C ALA A 99 14.68 32.70 -11.41
N LEU A 100 14.74 33.82 -10.68
CA LEU A 100 13.79 34.12 -9.61
C LEU A 100 12.38 34.39 -10.16
N CYS A 101 12.23 35.16 -11.24
CA CYS A 101 10.96 35.35 -11.93
C CYS A 101 10.35 34.02 -12.36
N LEU A 102 11.16 33.09 -12.90
CA LEU A 102 10.70 31.75 -13.28
C LEU A 102 10.16 30.97 -12.07
N MET A 103 10.86 31.01 -10.93
CA MET A 103 10.39 30.37 -9.70
C MET A 103 9.09 30.99 -9.16
N LEU A 104 8.92 32.30 -9.32
CA LEU A 104 7.73 33.04 -8.91
C LEU A 104 6.59 32.97 -9.94
N HIS A 105 6.78 32.28 -11.06
CA HIS A 105 5.86 32.23 -12.19
C HIS A 105 5.49 33.64 -12.71
N GLN A 106 6.49 34.50 -12.83
CA GLN A 106 6.37 35.87 -13.34
C GLN A 106 7.14 36.03 -14.66
N PRO A 107 6.72 36.94 -15.55
CA PRO A 107 7.51 37.29 -16.73
C PRO A 107 8.86 37.89 -16.30
N ALA A 108 9.85 37.81 -17.19
CA ALA A 108 11.16 38.41 -16.98
C ALA A 108 11.04 39.91 -16.72
N GLN A 109 11.41 40.34 -15.52
CA GLN A 109 11.33 41.72 -15.08
C GLN A 109 12.38 42.00 -14.00
N SER A 110 12.65 43.28 -13.73
CA SER A 110 13.46 43.64 -12.57
C SER A 110 12.67 43.43 -11.28
N ILE A 111 13.35 42.92 -10.25
CA ILE A 111 12.73 42.62 -8.96
C ILE A 111 13.13 43.69 -7.95
N ALA A 112 12.15 44.40 -7.42
CA ALA A 112 12.38 45.36 -6.33
C ALA A 112 12.92 44.63 -5.08
N ARG A 113 14.00 45.14 -4.51
CA ARG A 113 14.71 44.52 -3.38
C ARG A 113 15.43 45.57 -2.52
N GLY A 114 15.73 45.18 -1.28
CA GLY A 114 16.46 46.01 -0.32
C GLY A 114 17.98 45.99 -0.53
N VAL A 115 18.74 46.28 0.52
CA VAL A 115 20.21 46.13 0.53
C VAL A 115 20.65 44.97 1.42
N LEU A 116 21.84 44.45 1.16
CA LEU A 116 22.38 43.28 1.87
C LEU A 116 22.61 43.58 3.36
N GLU A 117 23.07 44.78 3.68
CA GLU A 117 23.42 45.22 5.03
C GLU A 117 22.23 45.31 5.99
N GLU A 118 21.00 45.43 5.45
CA GLU A 118 19.76 45.50 6.23
C GLU A 118 19.23 44.12 6.64
N GLN A 119 19.81 43.04 6.12
CA GLN A 119 19.30 41.68 6.35
C GLN A 119 19.73 41.17 7.74
N GLN A 120 18.75 40.92 8.62
CA GLN A 120 18.99 40.34 9.94
C GLN A 120 18.74 38.83 9.91
N LEU A 121 19.80 38.04 10.04
CA LEU A 121 19.72 36.59 10.14
C LEU A 121 19.76 36.15 11.62
N PRO A 122 19.01 35.12 12.02
CA PRO A 122 19.11 34.56 13.36
C PRO A 122 20.54 34.07 13.64
N THR A 123 21.14 34.54 14.73
CA THR A 123 22.48 34.10 15.17
C THR A 123 22.44 32.80 15.95
N GLU A 124 21.29 32.47 16.54
CA GLU A 124 21.07 31.24 17.28
C GLU A 124 19.99 30.39 16.59
N PHE A 125 20.38 29.19 16.17
CA PHE A 125 19.44 28.17 15.72
C PHE A 125 19.22 27.18 16.85
N SER A 126 17.97 27.07 17.34
CA SER A 126 17.59 25.97 18.23
C SER A 126 17.45 24.69 17.39
N VAL A 127 18.59 24.12 17.00
CA VAL A 127 18.64 22.79 16.43
C VAL A 127 18.42 21.81 17.57
N GLY A 128 17.23 21.22 17.65
CA GLY A 128 16.91 20.15 18.61
C GLY A 128 17.78 18.90 18.40
N ILE A 129 17.36 17.76 18.95
CA ILE A 129 18.10 16.51 18.81
C ILE A 129 18.17 16.10 17.32
N PRO A 130 19.36 15.78 16.76
CA PRO A 130 19.54 15.48 15.34
C PRO A 130 18.60 14.39 14.78
N LEU A 131 18.27 13.38 15.59
CA LEU A 131 17.36 12.30 15.20
C LEU A 131 15.91 12.80 14.99
N GLN A 132 15.49 13.81 15.76
CA GLN A 132 14.17 14.42 15.66
C GLN A 132 14.08 15.40 14.47
N LEU A 133 15.21 15.88 13.96
CA LEU A 133 15.27 16.62 12.69
C LEU A 133 14.99 15.69 11.49
N LEU A 134 15.49 14.45 11.52
CA LEU A 134 15.18 13.45 10.48
C LEU A 134 13.70 13.08 10.46
N SER A 135 13.04 12.99 11.61
CA SER A 135 11.60 12.71 11.68
C SER A 135 10.73 13.91 11.29
N ASN A 136 11.30 15.12 11.20
CA ASN A 136 10.60 16.31 10.71
C ASN A 136 10.76 16.52 9.20
N ARG A 137 11.71 15.84 8.56
CA ARG A 137 12.00 15.94 7.13
C ARG A 137 10.87 15.35 6.26
N PRO A 138 10.18 16.15 5.43
CA PRO A 138 9.07 15.66 4.61
C PRO A 138 9.50 14.66 3.53
N ASP A 139 10.71 14.80 2.98
CA ASP A 139 11.29 13.86 2.02
C ASP A 139 11.50 12.46 2.62
N VAL A 140 11.97 12.40 3.88
CA VAL A 140 12.13 11.14 4.63
C VAL A 140 10.76 10.49 4.89
N LYS A 141 9.76 11.28 5.31
CA LYS A 141 8.38 10.78 5.50
C LYS A 141 7.77 10.26 4.21
N ALA A 142 8.01 10.94 3.07
CA ALA A 142 7.54 10.48 1.76
C ALA A 142 8.19 9.13 1.39
N ALA A 143 9.48 8.96 1.63
CA ALA A 143 10.19 7.70 1.40
C ALA A 143 9.67 6.56 2.30
N GLU A 144 9.40 6.84 3.57
CA GLU A 144 8.79 5.88 4.50
C GLU A 144 7.40 5.42 4.02
N MET A 145 6.55 6.37 3.58
CA MET A 145 5.26 6.04 3.00
C MET A 145 5.40 5.23 1.70
N SER A 146 6.39 5.50 0.86
CA SER A 146 6.69 4.71 -0.34
C SER A 146 7.03 3.25 -0.01
N LEU A 147 7.86 3.05 1.03
CA LEU A 147 8.19 1.72 1.54
C LEU A 147 6.94 1.00 2.08
N ALA A 148 6.12 1.69 2.88
CA ALA A 148 4.87 1.15 3.39
C ALA A 148 3.89 0.80 2.26
N ALA A 149 3.78 1.63 1.22
CA ALA A 149 2.97 1.35 0.04
C ALA A 149 3.46 0.09 -0.69
N SER A 150 4.78 -0.08 -0.83
CA SER A 150 5.39 -1.28 -1.40
C SER A 150 5.08 -2.54 -0.58
N TYR A 151 5.09 -2.43 0.75
CA TYR A 151 4.68 -3.51 1.65
C TYR A 151 3.19 -3.89 1.47
N TYR A 152 2.30 -2.89 1.35
CA TYR A 152 0.89 -3.18 1.07
C TYR A 152 0.67 -3.76 -0.33
N ASN A 153 1.45 -3.35 -1.33
CA ASN A 153 1.41 -3.92 -2.67
C ASN A 153 1.79 -5.39 -2.68
N THR A 154 2.87 -5.77 -1.99
CA THR A 154 3.28 -7.18 -1.91
C THR A 154 2.24 -8.01 -1.18
N ASN A 155 1.65 -7.49 -0.11
CA ASN A 155 0.56 -8.17 0.59
C ASN A 155 -0.72 -8.26 -0.24
N SER A 156 -1.05 -7.23 -1.03
CA SER A 156 -2.18 -7.28 -1.98
C SER A 156 -1.93 -8.29 -3.09
N ALA A 157 -0.71 -8.35 -3.64
CA ALA A 157 -0.33 -9.34 -4.64
C ALA A 157 -0.33 -10.76 -4.07
N ARG A 158 0.09 -10.94 -2.81
CA ARG A 158 -0.05 -12.21 -2.06
C ARG A 158 -1.51 -12.57 -1.83
N ALA A 159 -2.34 -11.62 -1.37
CA ALA A 159 -3.78 -11.79 -1.17
C ALA A 159 -4.50 -12.17 -2.46
N ALA A 160 -4.00 -11.70 -3.61
CA ALA A 160 -4.50 -12.11 -4.91
C ALA A 160 -4.25 -13.60 -5.21
N PHE A 161 -3.36 -14.31 -4.53
CA PHE A 161 -3.27 -15.77 -4.67
C PHE A 161 -4.29 -16.54 -3.81
N TYR A 162 -5.04 -15.85 -2.94
CA TYR A 162 -6.09 -16.44 -2.12
C TYR A 162 -7.48 -16.19 -2.76
N PRO A 163 -8.46 -17.08 -2.56
CA PRO A 163 -9.83 -16.90 -3.03
C PRO A 163 -10.45 -15.59 -2.55
N GLN A 164 -11.13 -14.88 -3.45
CA GLN A 164 -11.81 -13.62 -3.15
C GLN A 164 -13.30 -13.85 -2.88
N ILE A 165 -13.70 -13.83 -1.61
CA ILE A 165 -15.12 -13.89 -1.24
C ILE A 165 -15.78 -12.56 -1.63
N THR A 166 -16.55 -12.56 -2.73
CA THR A 166 -17.34 -11.40 -3.15
C THR A 166 -18.79 -11.60 -2.72
N LEU A 167 -19.21 -10.89 -1.66
CA LEU A 167 -20.59 -10.88 -1.21
C LEU A 167 -21.43 -10.07 -2.21
N SER A 168 -22.07 -10.75 -3.16
CA SER A 168 -22.97 -10.12 -4.15
C SER A 168 -24.41 -10.15 -3.65
N GLY A 169 -24.90 -9.03 -3.13
CA GLY A 169 -26.32 -8.84 -2.84
C GLY A 169 -27.05 -8.40 -4.10
N SER A 170 -27.82 -9.30 -4.74
CA SER A 170 -28.82 -8.89 -5.74
C SER A 170 -30.15 -8.71 -5.01
N GLY A 171 -30.57 -7.45 -4.83
CA GLY A 171 -31.88 -7.11 -4.28
C GLY A 171 -32.96 -7.33 -5.33
N GLY A 172 -33.48 -8.56 -5.45
CA GLY A 172 -34.71 -8.85 -6.17
C GLY A 172 -35.89 -8.81 -5.22
N TRP A 173 -36.84 -7.91 -5.45
CA TRP A 173 -38.08 -7.83 -4.68
C TRP A 173 -39.00 -8.98 -5.10
N THR A 174 -39.31 -9.91 -4.20
CA THR A 174 -40.40 -10.87 -4.36
C THR A 174 -41.34 -10.79 -3.16
N ASN A 175 -42.63 -10.69 -3.44
CA ASN A 175 -43.69 -10.61 -2.42
C ASN A 175 -43.88 -11.98 -1.75
N ASN A 176 -43.13 -12.26 -0.68
CA ASN A 176 -43.63 -13.03 0.46
C ASN A 176 -42.72 -12.80 1.68
N SER A 177 -43.26 -12.16 2.72
CA SER A 177 -42.73 -12.02 4.09
C SER A 177 -41.22 -12.18 4.32
N GLY A 178 -40.46 -11.15 3.97
CA GLY A 178 -39.45 -10.53 4.86
C GLY A 178 -38.36 -11.39 5.51
N ALA A 179 -37.49 -12.03 4.74
CA ALA A 179 -36.08 -12.23 5.11
C ALA A 179 -35.25 -12.52 3.84
N GLY A 180 -34.26 -11.68 3.54
CA GLY A 180 -33.35 -11.92 2.43
C GLY A 180 -32.46 -13.13 2.71
N ILE A 181 -32.78 -14.27 2.11
CA ILE A 181 -31.98 -15.50 2.22
C ILE A 181 -30.77 -15.36 1.29
N VAL A 182 -29.60 -15.10 1.87
CA VAL A 182 -28.31 -15.24 1.18
C VAL A 182 -28.02 -16.74 1.10
N ASN A 183 -28.25 -17.36 -0.06
CA ASN A 183 -28.02 -18.78 -0.28
C ASN A 183 -26.53 -19.14 -0.02
N PRO A 184 -26.21 -19.94 1.02
CA PRO A 184 -24.83 -20.29 1.38
C PRO A 184 -24.11 -21.08 0.28
N GLY A 185 -24.85 -21.85 -0.52
CA GLY A 185 -24.34 -22.59 -1.68
C GLY A 185 -23.96 -21.68 -2.85
N LYS A 186 -24.69 -20.58 -3.09
CA LYS A 186 -24.24 -19.52 -4.02
C LYS A 186 -23.02 -18.77 -3.49
N LEU A 187 -22.94 -18.56 -2.17
CA LEU A 187 -21.73 -18.02 -1.52
C LEU A 187 -20.53 -18.95 -1.71
N LEU A 188 -20.71 -20.27 -1.53
CA LEU A 188 -19.66 -21.29 -1.73
C LEU A 188 -19.29 -21.48 -3.21
N ALA A 189 -20.27 -21.51 -4.11
CA ALA A 189 -20.03 -21.58 -5.56
C ALA A 189 -19.35 -20.30 -6.08
N SER A 190 -19.66 -19.12 -5.52
CA SER A 190 -18.93 -17.89 -5.78
C SER A 190 -17.52 -17.90 -5.16
N ALA A 191 -17.34 -18.55 -3.99
CA ALA A 191 -16.04 -18.73 -3.37
C ALA A 191 -15.15 -19.71 -4.18
N ILE A 192 -15.71 -20.77 -4.76
CA ILE A 192 -15.00 -21.71 -5.65
C ILE A 192 -14.77 -21.11 -7.05
N GLY A 193 -15.73 -20.35 -7.59
CA GLY A 193 -15.53 -19.54 -8.80
C GLY A 193 -14.42 -18.50 -8.62
N SER A 194 -14.34 -17.88 -7.42
CA SER A 194 -13.24 -16.99 -7.02
C SER A 194 -11.94 -17.71 -6.66
N LEU A 195 -11.96 -19.03 -6.48
CA LEU A 195 -10.78 -19.86 -6.20
C LEU A 195 -9.95 -20.09 -7.48
N THR A 196 -10.61 -20.06 -8.64
CA THR A 196 -9.97 -20.13 -9.95
C THR A 196 -9.75 -18.76 -10.58
N GLN A 197 -10.48 -17.72 -10.15
CA GLN A 197 -10.39 -16.36 -10.73
C GLN A 197 -9.02 -15.68 -10.65
N PRO A 198 -8.22 -15.83 -9.58
CA PRO A 198 -6.87 -15.29 -9.56
C PRO A 198 -5.84 -16.14 -10.31
N LEU A 199 -6.17 -17.41 -10.59
CA LEU A 199 -5.48 -18.23 -11.59
C LEU A 199 -5.66 -17.63 -13.01
N PHE A 200 -6.72 -16.85 -13.23
CA PHE A 200 -7.02 -16.10 -14.45
C PHE A 200 -6.60 -14.62 -14.35
N TYR A 201 -5.32 -14.37 -14.06
CA TYR A 201 -4.73 -13.03 -14.02
C TYR A 201 -4.89 -12.27 -15.36
N ARG A 202 -5.88 -11.37 -15.45
CA ARG A 202 -6.08 -10.37 -16.55
C ARG A 202 -5.92 -10.91 -17.99
N GLY A 203 -6.21 -12.18 -18.24
CA GLY A 203 -6.19 -12.80 -19.57
C GLY A 203 -4.83 -12.91 -20.27
N ALA A 204 -3.72 -12.36 -19.73
CA ALA A 204 -2.43 -12.35 -20.41
C ALA A 204 -1.75 -13.74 -20.40
N ALA A 205 -1.70 -14.38 -19.23
CA ALA A 205 -1.22 -15.76 -19.10
C ALA A 205 -2.16 -16.74 -19.81
N CYS A 206 -3.46 -16.48 -19.80
CA CYS A 206 -4.46 -17.26 -20.54
C CYS A 206 -4.28 -17.14 -22.04
N LYS A 207 -3.93 -15.95 -22.56
CA LYS A 207 -3.65 -15.74 -23.99
C LYS A 207 -2.40 -16.50 -24.42
N ILE A 208 -1.35 -16.50 -23.60
CA ILE A 208 -0.12 -17.27 -23.85
C ILE A 208 -0.37 -18.78 -23.74
N SER A 209 -1.10 -19.23 -22.71
CA SER A 209 -1.51 -20.62 -22.50
C SER A 209 -2.38 -21.13 -23.65
N SER A 210 -3.36 -20.34 -24.09
CA SER A 210 -4.23 -20.61 -25.25
C SER A 210 -3.45 -20.67 -26.56
N GLN A 211 -2.52 -19.75 -26.80
CA GLN A 211 -1.72 -19.72 -28.03
C GLN A 211 -0.68 -20.85 -28.10
N ARG A 212 -0.17 -21.30 -26.95
CA ARG A 212 0.92 -22.30 -26.88
C ARG A 212 0.46 -23.69 -26.43
N HIS A 213 -0.83 -23.87 -26.15
CA HIS A 213 -1.39 -25.10 -25.57
C HIS A 213 -0.63 -25.63 -24.35
N ILE A 214 -0.15 -24.74 -23.48
CA ILE A 214 0.56 -25.06 -22.24
C ILE A 214 -0.29 -24.70 -21.03
N THR A 215 0.01 -25.26 -19.86
CA THR A 215 -0.71 -24.91 -18.62
C THR A 215 -0.47 -23.44 -18.27
N ILE A 216 -1.43 -22.80 -17.57
CA ILE A 216 -1.32 -21.39 -17.17
C ILE A 216 -0.10 -21.17 -16.24
N THR A 217 0.25 -22.18 -15.44
CA THR A 217 1.46 -22.22 -14.63
C THR A 217 2.73 -22.24 -15.47
N ASP A 218 2.77 -23.00 -16.57
CA ASP A 218 3.89 -22.99 -17.50
C ASP A 218 3.97 -21.68 -18.30
N ALA A 219 2.82 -21.08 -18.62
CA ALA A 219 2.76 -19.76 -19.23
C ALA A 219 3.33 -18.68 -18.28
N LEU A 220 3.04 -18.75 -16.98
CA LEU A 220 3.59 -17.85 -15.96
C LEU A 220 5.09 -18.07 -15.71
N LEU A 221 5.57 -19.32 -15.77
CA LEU A 221 6.98 -19.67 -15.62
C LEU A 221 7.81 -19.31 -16.87
N GLY A 222 7.19 -19.31 -18.05
CA GLY A 222 7.79 -18.96 -19.34
C GLY A 222 7.71 -17.49 -19.74
N ILE A 223 7.07 -16.63 -18.93
CA ILE A 223 7.17 -15.17 -19.09
C ILE A 223 8.56 -14.76 -18.58
N ASP A 224 9.52 -14.69 -19.51
CA ASP A 224 10.80 -14.03 -19.27
C ASP A 224 10.56 -12.52 -19.20
N THR A 225 10.48 -11.99 -17.98
CA THR A 225 10.44 -10.55 -17.75
C THR A 225 11.53 -10.20 -16.76
N GLY A 226 12.59 -9.58 -17.27
CA GLY A 226 13.71 -9.07 -16.48
C GLY A 226 13.34 -7.88 -15.62
N THR A 227 12.33 -7.97 -14.73
CA THR A 227 12.14 -7.02 -13.61
C THR A 227 10.96 -7.29 -12.66
N GLN A 228 10.01 -8.22 -12.91
CA GLN A 228 8.73 -8.17 -12.16
C GLN A 228 8.33 -9.41 -11.33
N ILE A 229 9.06 -10.53 -11.38
CA ILE A 229 8.76 -11.71 -10.54
C ILE A 229 10.04 -12.15 -9.81
N SER A 230 10.06 -12.02 -8.49
CA SER A 230 11.19 -12.45 -7.65
C SER A 230 11.47 -13.95 -7.81
N VAL A 231 12.75 -14.35 -7.68
CA VAL A 231 13.18 -15.76 -7.69
C VAL A 231 12.39 -16.61 -6.69
N ASN A 232 12.07 -16.04 -5.51
CA ASN A 232 11.26 -16.70 -4.50
C ASN A 232 9.80 -16.89 -4.95
N SER A 233 9.25 -15.93 -5.69
CA SER A 233 7.91 -16.04 -6.27
C SER A 233 7.85 -17.11 -7.36
N LYS A 234 8.88 -17.23 -8.20
CA LYS A 234 8.98 -18.34 -9.19
C LYS A 234 9.07 -19.71 -8.50
N ARG A 235 9.83 -19.82 -7.40
CA ARG A 235 9.93 -21.05 -6.60
C ARG A 235 8.58 -21.43 -6.00
N ASN A 236 7.87 -20.47 -5.42
CA ASN A 236 6.54 -20.71 -4.85
C ASN A 236 5.53 -21.12 -5.93
N ILE A 237 5.50 -20.43 -7.08
CA ILE A 237 4.63 -20.80 -8.21
C ILE A 237 4.90 -22.23 -8.67
N LYS A 238 6.18 -22.64 -8.75
CA LYS A 238 6.55 -24.01 -9.11
C LYS A 238 6.08 -25.03 -8.07
N GLN A 239 6.23 -24.73 -6.77
CA GLN A 239 5.72 -25.60 -5.70
C GLN A 239 4.20 -25.72 -5.73
N THR A 240 3.49 -24.60 -5.91
CA THR A 240 2.03 -24.60 -6.01
C THR A 240 1.54 -25.37 -7.24
N ALA A 241 2.24 -25.25 -8.38
CA ALA A 241 1.93 -26.01 -9.59
C ALA A 241 2.10 -27.53 -9.38
N GLN A 242 3.16 -27.94 -8.67
CA GLN A 242 3.38 -29.35 -8.32
C GLN A 242 2.26 -29.90 -7.41
N LEU A 243 1.85 -29.13 -6.40
CA LEU A 243 0.74 -29.51 -5.52
C LEU A 243 -0.60 -29.60 -6.29
N MET A 244 -0.83 -28.72 -7.27
CA MET A 244 -2.01 -28.79 -8.13
C MET A 244 -2.00 -30.01 -9.06
N GLN A 245 -0.85 -30.35 -9.64
CA GLN A 245 -0.70 -31.55 -10.45
C GLN A 245 -0.91 -32.82 -9.62
N GLN A 246 -0.46 -32.81 -8.37
CA GLN A 246 -0.73 -33.88 -7.41
C GLN A 246 -2.24 -33.96 -7.10
N ALA A 247 -2.89 -32.83 -6.85
CA ALA A 247 -4.32 -32.77 -6.53
C ALA A 247 -5.23 -33.31 -7.67
N GLN A 248 -4.82 -33.20 -8.93
CA GLN A 248 -5.63 -33.71 -10.06
C GLN A 248 -5.81 -35.23 -10.05
N ASN A 249 -4.87 -35.98 -9.47
CA ASN A 249 -4.89 -37.44 -9.44
C ASN A 249 -5.15 -37.99 -8.02
N SER A 250 -5.54 -37.13 -7.09
CA SER A 250 -5.73 -37.45 -5.68
C SER A 250 -7.20 -37.64 -5.32
N SER A 251 -7.45 -38.37 -4.24
CA SER A 251 -8.78 -38.52 -3.66
C SER A 251 -9.31 -37.17 -3.14
N ALA A 252 -10.63 -37.01 -3.01
CA ALA A 252 -11.25 -35.77 -2.51
C ALA A 252 -10.70 -35.34 -1.13
N THR A 253 -10.39 -36.31 -0.27
CA THR A 253 -9.81 -36.06 1.05
C THR A 253 -8.36 -35.55 0.97
N GLU A 254 -7.56 -36.08 0.05
CA GLU A 254 -6.19 -35.62 -0.20
C GLU A 254 -6.17 -34.25 -0.87
N VAL A 255 -7.11 -33.97 -1.78
CA VAL A 255 -7.27 -32.64 -2.37
C VAL A 255 -7.59 -31.62 -1.28
N LEU A 256 -8.50 -31.96 -0.36
CA LEU A 256 -8.84 -31.10 0.78
C LEU A 256 -7.61 -30.86 1.68
N SER A 257 -6.79 -31.89 1.93
CA SER A 257 -5.58 -31.74 2.76
C SER A 257 -4.47 -30.94 2.07
N ILE A 258 -4.31 -31.09 0.75
CA ILE A 258 -3.39 -30.28 -0.06
C ILE A 258 -3.80 -28.81 0.00
N ILE A 259 -5.09 -28.50 -0.10
CA ILE A 259 -5.59 -27.12 -0.01
C ILE A 259 -5.38 -26.56 1.40
N LEU A 260 -5.82 -27.28 2.43
CA LEU A 260 -5.79 -26.80 3.81
C LEU A 260 -4.36 -26.69 4.37
N HIS A 261 -3.52 -27.69 4.16
CA HIS A 261 -2.19 -27.75 4.75
C HIS A 261 -1.08 -27.48 3.73
N GLY A 262 -1.15 -28.09 2.54
CA GLY A 262 -0.13 -27.91 1.49
C GLY A 262 -0.07 -26.49 0.93
N MET A 263 -1.24 -25.83 0.80
CA MET A 263 -1.36 -24.43 0.36
C MET A 263 -1.58 -23.46 1.53
N GLN A 264 -1.48 -23.95 2.78
CA GLN A 264 -1.60 -23.16 4.03
C GLN A 264 -2.93 -22.43 4.20
N TYR A 265 -4.02 -22.96 3.65
CA TYR A 265 -5.34 -22.33 3.76
C TYR A 265 -5.94 -22.44 5.16
N ALA A 266 -5.56 -23.45 5.95
CA ALA A 266 -5.99 -23.62 7.33
C ALA A 266 -5.60 -22.41 8.21
N ASP A 267 -4.34 -21.96 8.11
CA ASP A 267 -3.84 -20.79 8.85
C ASP A 267 -4.56 -19.49 8.48
N TYR A 268 -4.88 -19.34 7.19
CA TYR A 268 -5.64 -18.19 6.70
C TYR A 268 -7.06 -18.23 7.26
N ALA A 269 -7.70 -19.38 7.23
CA ALA A 269 -9.10 -19.48 7.54
C ALA A 269 -9.36 -19.42 9.07
N HIS A 270 -8.46 -19.97 9.89
CA HIS A 270 -8.43 -19.75 11.35
C HIS A 270 -8.29 -18.25 11.70
N LYS A 271 -7.37 -17.52 11.04
CA LYS A 271 -7.19 -16.07 11.26
C LYS A 271 -8.40 -15.22 10.88
N ASN A 272 -9.28 -15.73 10.02
CA ASN A 272 -10.49 -15.03 9.56
C ASN A 272 -11.77 -15.56 10.25
N GLY A 273 -11.64 -16.34 11.33
CA GLY A 273 -12.78 -16.82 12.11
C GLY A 273 -13.65 -17.85 11.39
N LEU A 274 -13.10 -18.57 10.39
CA LEU A 274 -13.75 -19.79 9.92
C LEU A 274 -13.55 -20.88 10.97
N ASP A 275 -14.67 -21.32 11.53
CA ASP A 275 -14.76 -22.37 12.54
C ASP A 275 -14.11 -23.69 12.08
N GLU A 276 -13.25 -24.25 12.92
CA GLU A 276 -12.55 -25.51 12.66
C GLU A 276 -13.52 -26.67 12.39
N ASN A 277 -14.70 -26.65 13.03
CA ASN A 277 -15.74 -27.66 12.87
C ASN A 277 -16.23 -27.79 11.42
N LYS A 278 -16.17 -26.71 10.64
CA LYS A 278 -16.59 -26.73 9.22
C LYS A 278 -15.61 -27.52 8.36
N TYR A 279 -14.33 -27.60 8.74
CA TYR A 279 -13.35 -28.44 8.05
C TYR A 279 -13.61 -29.91 8.29
N ASP A 280 -13.97 -30.28 9.52
CA ASP A 280 -14.26 -31.66 9.86
C ASP A 280 -15.50 -32.18 9.13
N ILE A 281 -16.54 -31.34 9.01
CA ILE A 281 -17.71 -31.65 8.18
C ILE A 281 -17.32 -31.85 6.70
N LEU A 282 -16.53 -30.94 6.14
CA LEU A 282 -16.05 -31.07 4.75
C LEU A 282 -15.19 -32.32 4.56
N ARG A 283 -14.38 -32.67 5.55
CA ARG A 283 -13.55 -33.88 5.53
C ARG A 283 -14.39 -35.14 5.62
N MET A 284 -15.46 -35.14 6.42
CA MET A 284 -16.42 -36.25 6.49
C MET A 284 -17.14 -36.44 5.17
N LEU A 285 -17.59 -35.34 4.53
CA LEU A 285 -18.22 -35.40 3.21
C LEU A 285 -17.22 -35.87 2.14
N ALA A 286 -15.97 -35.40 2.20
CA ALA A 286 -14.90 -35.80 1.28
C ALA A 286 -14.48 -37.28 1.41
N ARG A 287 -14.73 -37.93 2.55
CA ARG A 287 -14.48 -39.38 2.73
C ARG A 287 -15.49 -40.24 1.98
N ASN A 288 -16.69 -39.71 1.73
CA ASN A 288 -17.80 -40.45 1.12
C ASN A 288 -17.88 -40.27 -0.39
N VAL A 289 -16.87 -39.67 -1.01
CA VAL A 289 -16.81 -39.37 -2.44
C VAL A 289 -15.42 -39.70 -2.98
N ASN A 290 -15.34 -40.18 -4.22
CA ASN A 290 -14.11 -40.71 -4.80
C ASN A 290 -13.27 -39.64 -5.49
N SER A 291 -13.88 -38.51 -5.85
CA SER A 291 -13.22 -37.42 -6.55
C SER A 291 -13.62 -36.05 -6.03
N SER A 292 -12.77 -35.06 -6.27
CA SER A 292 -13.08 -33.66 -5.95
C SER A 292 -14.29 -33.11 -6.72
N ALA A 293 -14.54 -33.62 -7.94
CA ALA A 293 -15.73 -33.26 -8.72
C ALA A 293 -17.02 -33.79 -8.04
N GLU A 294 -17.00 -35.05 -7.62
CA GLU A 294 -18.13 -35.69 -6.92
C GLU A 294 -18.42 -35.01 -5.55
N LEU A 295 -17.37 -34.51 -4.87
CA LEU A 295 -17.55 -33.69 -3.67
C LEU A 295 -18.31 -32.39 -3.96
N ILE A 296 -18.00 -31.72 -5.06
CA ILE A 296 -18.66 -30.47 -5.47
C ILE A 296 -20.13 -30.74 -5.83
N ASP A 297 -20.39 -31.82 -6.56
CA ASP A 297 -21.75 -32.23 -6.91
C ASP A 297 -22.56 -32.56 -5.64
N ARG A 298 -21.97 -33.30 -4.70
CA ARG A 298 -22.60 -33.64 -3.42
C ARG A 298 -22.92 -32.40 -2.57
N LEU A 299 -22.01 -31.43 -2.51
CA LEU A 299 -22.26 -30.16 -1.80
C LEU A 299 -23.37 -29.34 -2.46
N SER A 300 -23.46 -29.37 -3.79
CA SER A 300 -24.51 -28.70 -4.54
C SER A 300 -25.87 -29.35 -4.32
N GLU A 301 -25.92 -30.68 -4.31
CA GLU A 301 -27.11 -31.47 -3.97
C GLU A 301 -27.59 -31.15 -2.55
N LEU A 302 -26.70 -31.21 -1.56
CA LEU A 302 -27.02 -30.87 -0.16
C LEU A 302 -27.54 -29.43 -0.04
N SER A 303 -26.93 -28.48 -0.75
CA SER A 303 -27.43 -27.10 -0.78
C SER A 303 -28.82 -26.98 -1.40
N GLY A 304 -29.14 -27.81 -2.40
CA GLY A 304 -30.47 -27.85 -3.01
C GLY A 304 -31.50 -28.39 -2.03
N ILE A 305 -31.19 -29.51 -1.37
CA ILE A 305 -32.04 -30.12 -0.33
C ILE A 305 -32.33 -29.12 0.80
N MET A 306 -31.31 -28.38 1.26
CA MET A 306 -31.48 -27.35 2.29
C MET A 306 -32.31 -26.14 1.83
N ALA A 307 -32.35 -25.84 0.53
CA ALA A 307 -33.09 -24.71 -0.02
C ALA A 307 -34.56 -25.04 -0.33
N GLU A 308 -34.87 -26.29 -0.67
CA GLU A 308 -36.21 -26.75 -1.06
C GLU A 308 -36.98 -27.43 0.08
N HIS A 309 -36.41 -27.48 1.29
CA HIS A 309 -37.05 -28.12 2.43
C HIS A 309 -38.44 -27.50 2.70
N LYS A 310 -39.47 -28.33 2.56
CA LYS A 310 -40.81 -28.06 3.10
C LYS A 310 -40.95 -28.89 4.36
N ASP A 311 -41.34 -28.26 5.46
CA ASP A 311 -41.70 -28.97 6.68
C ASP A 311 -42.80 -29.98 6.35
N ASP A 312 -42.51 -31.27 6.49
CA ASP A 312 -43.48 -32.35 6.34
C ASP A 312 -44.14 -32.61 7.71
N PRO A 313 -45.43 -32.26 7.89
CA PRO A 313 -46.12 -32.44 9.16
C PRO A 313 -46.23 -33.91 9.59
N ASP A 314 -46.12 -34.85 8.65
CA ASP A 314 -46.22 -36.30 8.88
C ASP A 314 -44.84 -36.94 9.10
N SER A 315 -43.76 -36.15 9.17
CA SER A 315 -42.42 -36.69 9.40
C SER A 315 -42.33 -37.40 10.75
N LYS A 316 -41.96 -38.69 10.72
CA LYS A 316 -41.74 -39.51 11.92
C LYS A 316 -40.53 -39.06 12.75
N PHE A 317 -39.63 -38.27 12.16
CA PHE A 317 -38.44 -37.76 12.83
C PHE A 317 -38.13 -36.34 12.36
N THR A 318 -37.94 -35.42 13.30
CA THR A 318 -37.56 -34.03 13.00
C THR A 318 -36.13 -33.80 13.45
N LEU A 319 -35.25 -33.46 12.50
CA LEU A 319 -33.91 -32.98 12.81
C LEU A 319 -33.93 -31.44 12.82
N SER A 320 -33.64 -30.85 13.97
CA SER A 320 -33.72 -29.40 14.17
C SER A 320 -32.54 -28.92 15.00
N THR A 321 -32.09 -27.69 14.77
CA THR A 321 -31.11 -27.04 15.65
C THR A 321 -31.76 -26.68 16.99
N VAL A 322 -30.97 -26.59 18.06
CA VAL A 322 -31.47 -26.18 19.39
C VAL A 322 -32.18 -24.82 19.35
N HIS A 323 -31.68 -23.90 18.52
CA HIS A 323 -32.27 -22.58 18.34
C HIS A 323 -33.63 -22.60 17.63
N SER A 324 -33.77 -23.40 16.57
CA SER A 324 -35.03 -23.55 15.84
C SER A 324 -36.10 -24.32 16.62
N SER A 325 -35.69 -25.14 17.60
CA SER A 325 -36.62 -25.86 18.49
C SER A 325 -37.12 -25.05 19.68
N LYS A 326 -36.71 -23.79 19.84
CA LYS A 326 -37.07 -22.96 21.00
C LYS A 326 -38.58 -22.69 21.03
N GLY A 327 -39.24 -23.12 22.10
CA GLY A 327 -40.70 -22.98 22.26
C GLY A 327 -41.53 -24.10 21.64
N LEU A 328 -40.88 -25.09 21.02
CA LEU A 328 -41.50 -26.34 20.59
C LEU A 328 -41.30 -27.42 21.67
N GLU A 329 -42.12 -28.47 21.63
CA GLU A 329 -42.06 -29.64 22.50
C GLU A 329 -42.27 -30.91 21.68
N TYR A 330 -41.58 -32.00 22.04
CA TYR A 330 -41.60 -33.28 21.33
C TYR A 330 -41.74 -34.43 22.33
N ASP A 331 -42.37 -35.53 21.90
CA ASP A 331 -42.57 -36.70 22.78
C ASP A 331 -41.26 -37.44 23.10
N CYS A 332 -40.27 -37.37 22.20
CA CYS A 332 -38.93 -37.91 22.41
C CYS A 332 -37.90 -36.99 21.74
N VAL A 333 -36.81 -36.66 22.46
CA VAL A 333 -35.73 -35.80 21.97
C VAL A 333 -34.40 -36.55 22.10
N TYR A 334 -33.71 -36.71 20.98
CA TYR A 334 -32.34 -37.22 20.93
C TYR A 334 -31.38 -36.06 20.66
N LEU A 335 -30.41 -35.84 21.55
CA LEU A 335 -29.38 -34.81 21.41
C LEU A 335 -28.11 -35.43 20.83
N LEU A 336 -27.83 -35.15 19.56
CA LEU A 336 -26.72 -35.75 18.82
C LEU A 336 -25.35 -35.21 19.27
N ASP A 337 -25.20 -33.89 19.38
CA ASP A 337 -23.91 -33.23 19.67
C ASP A 337 -23.37 -33.46 21.10
N VAL A 338 -24.21 -33.98 22.00
CA VAL A 338 -23.83 -34.35 23.38
C VAL A 338 -23.12 -35.71 23.39
N ILE A 339 -23.49 -36.61 22.47
CA ILE A 339 -22.89 -37.93 22.35
C ILE A 339 -21.51 -37.84 21.69
N ASP A 340 -21.33 -36.89 20.77
CA ASP A 340 -20.09 -36.68 20.03
C ASP A 340 -19.07 -35.76 20.74
N ASN A 341 -19.32 -35.38 22.00
CA ASN A 341 -18.52 -34.42 22.79
C ASN A 341 -18.35 -33.04 22.13
N VAL A 342 -19.29 -32.63 21.28
CA VAL A 342 -19.27 -31.33 20.60
C VAL A 342 -19.96 -30.25 21.45
N LEU A 343 -20.85 -30.65 22.38
CA LEU A 343 -21.55 -29.73 23.30
C LEU A 343 -21.37 -30.14 24.78
N PRO A 344 -20.87 -29.25 25.67
CA PRO A 344 -20.29 -27.95 25.35
C PRO A 344 -18.93 -28.09 24.65
N CYS A 345 -18.69 -27.25 23.64
CA CYS A 345 -17.47 -27.24 22.83
C CYS A 345 -16.26 -26.78 23.67
N ILE A 346 -16.50 -25.81 24.56
CA ILE A 346 -15.50 -25.34 25.52
C ILE A 346 -15.68 -26.09 26.84
N THR A 347 -14.63 -26.74 27.32
CA THR A 347 -14.63 -27.37 28.65
C THR A 347 -14.14 -26.39 29.70
N LYS A 348 -14.56 -26.58 30.96
CA LYS A 348 -14.22 -25.68 32.09
C LYS A 348 -12.70 -25.44 32.24
N ASP A 349 -11.90 -26.42 31.85
CA ASP A 349 -10.44 -26.39 31.94
C ASP A 349 -9.77 -25.55 30.82
N LYS A 350 -10.52 -25.11 29.81
CA LYS A 350 -10.05 -24.34 28.64
C LYS A 350 -10.50 -22.87 28.64
N LEU A 351 -11.10 -22.39 29.73
CA LEU A 351 -11.60 -21.02 29.86
C LEU A 351 -10.44 -20.04 30.14
N ASN A 352 -9.97 -19.33 29.10
CA ASN A 352 -8.80 -18.46 29.21
C ASN A 352 -9.16 -16.98 29.30
N ASP A 353 -10.29 -16.57 28.73
CA ASP A 353 -10.75 -15.18 28.77
C ASP A 353 -12.25 -15.00 29.05
N LYS A 354 -12.69 -13.73 29.08
CA LYS A 354 -14.10 -13.37 29.36
C LYS A 354 -15.05 -13.72 28.22
N GLU A 355 -14.55 -13.83 27.00
CA GLU A 355 -15.34 -14.24 25.83
C GLU A 355 -15.64 -15.74 25.92
N ASP A 356 -14.62 -16.54 26.25
CA ASP A 356 -14.71 -18.00 26.46
C ASP A 356 -15.75 -18.34 27.54
N ILE A 357 -15.75 -17.61 28.66
CA ILE A 357 -16.70 -17.83 29.77
C ILE A 357 -18.13 -17.55 29.31
N LYS A 358 -18.36 -16.47 28.54
CA LYS A 358 -19.69 -16.15 28.02
C LYS A 358 -20.18 -17.20 27.02
N GLN A 359 -19.29 -17.66 26.15
CA GLN A 359 -19.62 -18.69 25.16
C GLN A 359 -19.96 -20.02 25.85
N TYR A 360 -19.17 -20.41 26.86
CA TYR A 360 -19.44 -21.58 27.69
C TYR A 360 -20.79 -21.50 28.43
N GLU A 361 -21.11 -20.34 29.03
CA GLU A 361 -22.39 -20.13 29.70
C GLU A 361 -23.57 -20.20 28.72
N GLU A 362 -23.43 -19.64 27.51
CA GLU A 362 -24.47 -19.71 26.48
C GLU A 362 -24.65 -21.15 25.95
N GLU A 363 -23.58 -21.91 25.75
CA GLU A 363 -23.68 -23.33 25.35
C GLU A 363 -24.37 -24.19 26.41
N ARG A 364 -24.08 -23.96 27.70
CA ARG A 364 -24.78 -24.64 28.81
C ARG A 364 -26.27 -24.28 28.85
N ARG A 365 -26.60 -23.03 28.57
CA ARG A 365 -27.98 -22.58 28.48
C ARG A 365 -28.69 -23.24 27.30
N LEU A 366 -28.04 -23.35 26.14
CA LEU A 366 -28.58 -24.05 24.97
C LEU A 366 -28.80 -25.53 25.25
N PHE A 367 -27.84 -26.21 25.89
CA PHE A 367 -28.02 -27.59 26.33
C PHE A 367 -29.27 -27.75 27.22
N TYR A 368 -29.46 -26.88 28.21
CA TYR A 368 -30.64 -26.91 29.08
C TYR A 368 -31.94 -26.65 28.30
N VAL A 369 -31.93 -25.71 27.35
CA VAL A 369 -33.07 -25.48 26.45
C VAL A 369 -33.37 -26.74 25.66
N ALA A 370 -32.37 -27.45 25.14
CA ALA A 370 -32.53 -28.63 24.33
C ALA A 370 -33.12 -29.82 25.12
N VAL A 371 -32.63 -30.07 26.34
CA VAL A 371 -33.14 -31.13 27.23
C VAL A 371 -34.59 -30.88 27.64
N THR A 372 -34.98 -29.61 27.82
CA THR A 372 -36.35 -29.22 28.19
C THR A 372 -37.34 -29.19 27.02
N ARG A 373 -36.94 -29.66 25.82
CA ARG A 373 -37.86 -29.81 24.68
C ARG A 373 -38.62 -31.14 24.70
N ALA A 374 -38.19 -32.12 25.50
CA ALA A 374 -38.94 -33.34 25.70
C ALA A 374 -40.14 -33.05 26.62
N ARG A 375 -41.33 -33.55 26.24
CA ARG A 375 -42.55 -33.43 27.05
C ARG A 375 -42.49 -34.18 28.37
#